data_AF-A0A975N026-F1
#
_entry.id   AF-A0A975N026-F1
#
_cell.length_a   1.000
_cell.length_b   1.000
_cell.length_c   1.000
_cell.angle_alpha   90.00
_cell.angle_beta   90.00
_cell.angle_gamma   90.00
#
_symmetry.space_group_name_H-M   'P 1'
#
loop_
_entity.id
_entity.type
_entity.pdbx_description
1 polymer ?
#
loop_
_entity_poly.entity_id
_entity_poly.type
_entity_poly.pdbx_seq_one_letter_code
_entity_poly.pdbx_strand_id
1 'polypeptide(L)'
;MGAVTAPQTQDSPVAYEDSLTAWHEAGHAVVYLLQGRSLRYVTLRPRTAGRAGFTAVRPRRVDPSALAVVAHAGPLAQARHVLDTTSTVERRREDITAEDVRLDAYLHGGHDDLAVIAEARRAYGLPTRQPDLWAGIAQDLIDRYWTEIGRVATGLLEHRTVTGAQLRACVPGHWLAR
;
A
#
# COMPACT_ATOMS: atom_id res chain seq x y z
N MET A 1 45.38 16.22 15.16
CA MET A 1 44.46 15.06 15.11
C MET A 1 43.04 15.59 15.33
N GLY A 2 42.37 15.97 14.25
CA GLY A 2 40.96 16.37 14.29
C GLY A 2 40.12 15.20 13.79
N ALA A 3 39.20 14.73 14.62
CA ALA A 3 38.29 13.63 14.28
C ALA A 3 37.40 14.05 13.11
N VAL A 4 37.49 13.31 12.01
CA VAL A 4 36.56 13.40 10.88
C VAL A 4 35.29 12.66 11.30
N THR A 5 34.28 13.42 11.70
CA THR A 5 32.91 12.91 11.80
C THR A 5 32.42 12.54 10.41
N ALA A 6 32.03 11.27 10.24
CA ALA A 6 31.44 10.75 9.00
C ALA A 6 30.18 11.55 8.63
N PRO A 7 29.93 11.79 7.33
CA PRO A 7 28.71 12.47 6.90
C PRO A 7 27.52 11.54 7.15
N GLN A 8 26.52 12.04 7.86
CA GLN A 8 25.21 11.41 7.93
C GLN A 8 24.64 11.33 6.51
N THR A 9 24.43 10.12 6.00
CA THR A 9 23.72 9.87 4.75
C THR A 9 22.28 10.35 4.92
N GLN A 10 22.00 11.58 4.48
CA GLN A 10 20.64 12.02 4.23
C GLN A 10 20.09 11.18 3.08
N ASP A 11 19.15 10.29 3.36
CA ASP A 11 18.42 9.57 2.32
C ASP A 11 17.80 10.60 1.35
N SER A 12 18.06 10.44 0.06
CA SER A 12 17.55 11.35 -0.98
C SER A 12 16.01 11.38 -0.92
N PRO A 13 15.35 12.54 -1.12
CA PRO A 13 13.89 12.65 -1.16
C PRO A 13 13.23 11.62 -2.10
N VAL A 14 13.91 11.29 -3.20
CA VAL A 14 13.46 10.29 -4.18
C VAL A 14 13.45 8.87 -3.60
N ALA A 15 14.45 8.51 -2.79
CA ALA A 15 14.51 7.20 -2.14
C ALA A 15 13.43 7.03 -1.08
N TYR A 16 13.10 8.12 -0.37
CA TYR A 16 12.01 8.16 0.58
C TYR A 16 10.64 7.99 -0.10
N GLU A 17 10.39 8.73 -1.18
CA GLU A 17 9.15 8.59 -1.98
C GLU A 17 8.99 7.18 -2.60
N ASP A 18 10.08 6.61 -3.10
CA ASP A 18 10.11 5.23 -3.61
C ASP A 18 9.76 4.22 -2.50
N SER A 19 10.26 4.43 -1.27
CA SER A 19 9.90 3.61 -0.11
C SER A 19 8.41 3.68 0.18
N LEU A 20 7.84 4.87 0.32
CA LEU A 20 6.41 5.04 0.58
C LEU A 20 5.55 4.35 -0.50
N THR A 21 5.92 4.53 -1.76
CA THR A 21 5.24 3.88 -2.90
C THR A 21 5.38 2.35 -2.84
N ALA A 22 6.54 1.82 -2.45
CA ALA A 22 6.74 0.37 -2.33
C ALA A 22 5.85 -0.26 -1.27
N TRP A 23 5.71 0.37 -0.10
CA TRP A 23 4.81 -0.10 0.94
C TRP A 23 3.33 0.02 0.56
N HIS A 24 2.98 1.10 -0.15
CA HIS A 24 1.64 1.29 -0.71
C HIS A 24 1.27 0.16 -1.69
N GLU A 25 2.10 -0.07 -2.70
CA GLU A 25 1.88 -1.11 -3.72
C GLU A 25 1.91 -2.53 -3.12
N ALA A 26 2.78 -2.76 -2.13
CA ALA A 26 2.83 -4.04 -1.42
C ALA A 26 1.53 -4.32 -0.64
N GLY A 27 0.92 -3.31 -0.02
CA GLY A 27 -0.36 -3.42 0.66
C GLY A 27 -1.47 -3.90 -0.28
N HIS A 28 -1.61 -3.27 -1.45
CA HIS A 28 -2.55 -3.72 -2.48
C HIS A 28 -2.25 -5.15 -2.93
N ALA A 29 -1.00 -5.44 -3.28
CA ALA A 29 -0.62 -6.71 -3.85
C ALA A 29 -0.94 -7.87 -2.91
N VAL A 30 -0.54 -7.76 -1.63
CA VAL A 30 -0.77 -8.82 -0.63
C VAL A 30 -2.26 -9.03 -0.39
N VAL A 31 -3.03 -7.97 -0.13
CA VAL A 31 -4.48 -8.09 0.11
C VAL A 31 -5.22 -8.63 -1.10
N TYR A 32 -4.83 -8.24 -2.31
CA TYR A 32 -5.41 -8.77 -3.55
C TYR A 32 -5.14 -10.27 -3.71
N LEU A 33 -3.94 -10.75 -3.38
CA LEU A 33 -3.61 -12.18 -3.39
C LEU A 33 -4.40 -12.96 -2.33
N LEU A 34 -4.56 -12.40 -1.12
CA LEU A 34 -5.33 -13.02 -0.03
C LEU A 34 -6.82 -13.20 -0.37
N GLN A 35 -7.34 -12.41 -1.31
CA GLN A 35 -8.68 -12.60 -1.88
C GLN A 35 -8.76 -13.73 -2.93
N GLY A 36 -7.72 -14.58 -3.03
CA GLY A 36 -7.66 -15.71 -3.96
C GLY A 36 -7.44 -15.31 -5.41
N ARG A 37 -6.93 -14.10 -5.66
CA ARG A 37 -6.74 -13.55 -7.00
C ARG A 37 -5.28 -13.64 -7.42
N SER A 38 -5.05 -13.56 -8.74
CA SER A 38 -3.73 -13.61 -9.33
C SER A 38 -3.33 -12.25 -9.91
N LEU A 39 -2.13 -11.80 -9.57
CA LEU A 39 -1.47 -10.66 -10.21
C LEU A 39 -0.43 -11.14 -11.21
N ARG A 40 -0.23 -10.38 -12.30
CA ARG A 40 0.86 -10.64 -13.25
C ARG A 40 2.19 -10.12 -12.69
N TYR A 41 2.17 -8.91 -12.15
CA TYR A 41 3.28 -8.26 -11.46
C TYR A 41 2.76 -7.05 -10.69
N VAL A 42 3.56 -6.53 -9.77
CA VAL A 42 3.46 -5.21 -9.14
C VAL A 42 4.75 -4.44 -9.42
N THR A 43 4.69 -3.13 -9.61
CA THR A 43 5.85 -2.34 -10.06
C THR A 43 5.85 -0.92 -9.49
N LEU A 44 7.04 -0.42 -9.16
CA LEU A 44 7.30 0.99 -8.90
C LEU A 44 7.47 1.71 -10.24
N ARG A 45 6.43 2.39 -10.71
CA ARG A 45 6.57 3.25 -11.88
C ARG A 45 7.15 4.61 -11.48
N PRO A 46 8.17 5.13 -12.20
CA PRO A 46 8.50 6.55 -12.11
C PRO A 46 7.28 7.39 -12.47
N ARG A 47 7.02 8.48 -11.73
CA ARG A 47 5.91 9.43 -11.99
C ARG A 47 6.00 10.14 -13.37
N THR A 48 7.06 9.90 -14.16
CA THR A 48 7.29 10.46 -15.50
C THR A 48 6.82 9.55 -16.62
N ALA A 49 5.51 9.33 -16.72
CA ALA A 49 4.80 9.16 -18.00
C ALA A 49 3.33 8.83 -17.71
N GLY A 50 2.44 9.79 -17.99
CA GLY A 50 1.00 9.58 -18.05
C GLY A 50 0.64 8.50 -19.07
N ARG A 51 0.65 7.24 -18.64
CA ARG A 51 0.26 6.08 -19.44
C ARG A 51 -0.73 5.26 -18.64
N ALA A 52 -2.01 5.53 -18.88
CA ALA A 52 -3.12 4.66 -18.58
C ALA A 52 -2.83 3.28 -19.22
N GLY A 53 -2.51 2.30 -18.38
CA GLY A 53 -2.27 0.93 -18.83
C GLY A 53 -3.59 0.20 -19.03
N PHE A 54 -3.96 -0.06 -20.28
CA PHE A 54 -5.07 -0.95 -20.60
C PHE A 54 -4.69 -2.41 -20.26
N THR A 55 -5.53 -3.11 -19.50
CA THR A 55 -5.36 -4.54 -19.26
C THR A 55 -6.47 -5.30 -19.98
N ALA A 56 -6.13 -6.01 -21.05
CA ALA A 56 -7.03 -6.96 -21.72
C ALA A 56 -7.01 -8.29 -20.96
N VAL A 57 -7.91 -8.43 -19.97
CA VAL A 57 -8.31 -9.73 -19.42
C VAL A 57 -9.83 -9.69 -19.33
N ARG A 58 -10.51 -10.79 -19.67
CA ARG A 58 -11.95 -10.96 -19.40
C ARG A 58 -12.23 -10.45 -17.99
N PRO A 59 -13.03 -9.38 -17.80
CA PRO A 59 -13.26 -8.84 -16.47
C PRO A 59 -14.07 -9.87 -15.71
N ARG A 60 -13.38 -10.67 -14.90
CA ARG A 60 -14.03 -11.44 -13.85
C ARG A 60 -14.72 -10.37 -13.01
N ARG A 61 -16.06 -10.35 -12.99
CA ARG A 61 -16.82 -9.35 -12.21
C ARG A 61 -16.29 -9.41 -10.79
N VAL A 62 -15.56 -8.38 -10.40
CA VAL A 62 -15.03 -8.28 -9.06
C VAL A 62 -16.08 -7.58 -8.23
N ASP A 63 -16.44 -8.19 -7.12
CA ASP A 63 -17.36 -7.59 -6.17
C ASP A 63 -16.76 -6.25 -5.64
N PRO A 64 -17.50 -5.12 -5.70
CA PRO A 64 -16.97 -3.82 -5.32
C PRO A 64 -16.49 -3.75 -3.87
N SER A 65 -17.09 -4.51 -2.94
CA SER A 65 -16.63 -4.52 -1.54
C SER A 65 -15.21 -5.06 -1.41
N ALA A 66 -14.90 -6.11 -2.17
CA ALA A 66 -13.59 -6.70 -2.17
C ALA A 66 -12.55 -5.79 -2.85
N LEU A 67 -12.95 -4.99 -3.85
CA LEU A 67 -12.07 -3.94 -4.39
C LEU A 67 -11.82 -2.82 -3.40
N ALA A 68 -12.84 -2.40 -2.64
CA ALA A 68 -12.66 -1.36 -1.63
C ALA A 68 -11.72 -1.79 -0.49
N VAL A 69 -11.78 -3.05 -0.04
CA VAL A 69 -10.80 -3.59 0.92
C VAL A 69 -9.38 -3.50 0.37
N VAL A 70 -9.17 -3.84 -0.91
CA VAL A 70 -7.84 -3.69 -1.55
C VAL A 70 -7.45 -2.21 -1.64
N ALA A 71 -8.36 -1.32 -2.02
CA ALA A 71 -8.11 0.11 -2.14
C ALA A 71 -7.73 0.76 -0.79
N HIS A 72 -8.28 0.29 0.32
CA HIS A 72 -7.84 0.73 1.65
C HIS A 72 -6.44 0.20 2.02
N ALA A 73 -6.03 -0.96 1.51
CA ALA A 73 -4.83 -1.65 1.95
C ALA A 73 -3.54 -0.88 1.64
N GLY A 74 -3.42 -0.23 0.48
CA GLY A 74 -2.23 0.52 0.09
C GLY A 74 -1.96 1.71 1.01
N PRO A 75 -2.90 2.66 1.14
CA PRO A 75 -2.77 3.80 2.05
C PRO A 75 -2.52 3.37 3.51
N LEU A 76 -3.17 2.32 4.00
CA LEU A 76 -2.96 1.83 5.38
C LEU A 76 -1.57 1.21 5.58
N ALA A 77 -1.07 0.45 4.60
CA ALA A 77 0.28 -0.09 4.64
C ALA A 77 1.34 1.01 4.64
N GLN A 78 1.17 2.01 3.76
CA GLN A 78 2.02 3.20 3.71
C GLN A 78 2.01 3.95 5.04
N ALA A 79 0.82 4.27 5.56
CA ALA A 79 0.68 4.99 6.81
C ALA A 79 1.35 4.24 7.97
N ARG A 80 1.14 2.93 8.07
CA ARG A 80 1.82 2.11 9.08
C ARG A 80 3.33 2.16 8.93
N HIS A 81 3.87 2.05 7.72
CA HIS A 81 5.32 2.13 7.51
C HIS A 81 5.89 3.48 8.01
N VAL A 82 5.20 4.58 7.73
CA VAL A 82 5.58 5.91 8.25
C VAL A 82 5.52 5.92 9.78
N LEU A 83 4.45 5.40 10.38
CA LEU A 83 4.31 5.38 11.84
C LEU A 83 5.35 4.50 12.53
N ASP A 84 5.78 3.40 11.90
CA ASP A 84 6.79 2.48 12.42
C ASP A 84 8.22 3.04 12.27
N THR A 85 8.47 3.87 11.25
CA THR A 85 9.81 4.41 10.95
C THR A 85 10.04 5.84 11.43
N THR A 86 9.00 6.65 11.62
CA THR A 86 9.10 8.00 12.18
C THR A 86 9.01 7.94 13.71
N SER A 87 10.03 8.47 14.39
CA SER A 87 10.07 8.45 15.85
C SER A 87 8.87 9.18 16.45
N THR A 88 8.38 8.70 17.58
CA THR A 88 7.26 9.34 18.30
C THR A 88 7.63 10.74 18.80
N VAL A 89 8.92 11.02 19.01
CA VAL A 89 9.43 12.32 19.46
C VAL A 89 9.39 13.36 18.33
N GLU A 90 9.77 12.98 17.11
CA GLU A 90 9.68 13.86 15.93
C GLU A 90 8.23 14.22 15.61
N ARG A 91 7.33 13.23 15.56
CA ARG A 91 5.90 13.49 15.32
C ARG A 91 5.27 14.42 16.35
N ARG A 92 5.61 14.25 17.64
CA ARG A 92 5.10 15.12 18.70
C ARG A 92 5.66 16.54 18.64
N ARG A 93 6.86 16.74 18.11
CA ARG A 93 7.42 18.09 17.91
C ARG A 93 6.71 18.85 16.80
N GLU A 94 6.18 18.13 15.81
CA GLU A 94 5.48 18.68 14.66
C GLU A 94 3.95 18.67 14.81
N ASP A 95 3.43 18.23 15.97
CA ASP A 95 2.00 18.05 16.25
C ASP A 95 1.29 17.13 15.24
N ILE A 96 2.02 16.17 14.66
CA ILE A 96 1.50 15.21 13.68
C ILE A 96 0.92 14.00 14.40
N THR A 97 -0.38 13.77 14.24
CA THR A 97 -1.07 12.61 14.79
C THR A 97 -1.00 11.39 13.88
N ALA A 98 -1.34 10.21 14.41
CA ALA A 98 -1.48 9.01 13.59
C ALA A 98 -2.64 9.11 12.58
N GLU A 99 -3.63 9.96 12.85
CA GLU A 99 -4.72 10.23 11.93
C GLU A 99 -4.26 11.11 10.75
N ASP A 100 -3.41 12.11 11.01
CA ASP A 100 -2.83 12.95 9.96
C ASP A 100 -1.98 12.13 9.00
N VAL A 101 -1.15 11.21 9.51
CA VAL A 101 -0.34 10.30 8.66
C VAL A 101 -1.24 9.40 7.79
N ARG A 102 -2.35 8.90 8.35
CA ARG A 102 -3.31 8.11 7.56
C ARG A 102 -3.99 8.96 6.48
N LEU A 103 -4.45 10.15 6.86
CA LEU A 103 -5.08 11.09 5.92
C LEU A 103 -4.13 11.44 4.78
N ASP A 104 -2.88 11.73 5.09
CA ASP A 104 -1.82 12.02 4.12
C ASP A 104 -1.63 10.88 3.11
N ALA A 105 -1.58 9.63 3.59
CA ALA A 105 -1.44 8.46 2.73
C ALA A 105 -2.62 8.30 1.74
N TYR A 106 -3.85 8.59 2.17
CA TYR A 106 -5.01 8.60 1.28
C TYR A 106 -4.97 9.72 0.25
N LEU A 107 -4.48 10.91 0.62
CA LEU A 107 -4.46 12.08 -0.26
C LEU A 107 -3.35 12.03 -1.30
N HIS A 108 -2.15 11.57 -0.93
CA HIS A 108 -0.96 11.64 -1.79
C HIS A 108 -0.59 10.31 -2.47
N GLY A 109 -1.13 9.18 -1.99
CA GLY A 109 -0.95 7.86 -2.59
C GLY A 109 -2.19 7.33 -3.33
N GLY A 110 -3.40 7.73 -2.92
CA GLY A 110 -4.62 6.99 -3.23
C GLY A 110 -5.67 7.69 -4.08
N HIS A 111 -5.31 8.53 -5.06
CA HIS A 111 -6.34 9.19 -5.90
C HIS A 111 -7.22 8.16 -6.63
N ASP A 112 -6.62 7.08 -7.16
CA ASP A 112 -7.34 5.97 -7.77
C ASP A 112 -8.07 5.12 -6.71
N ASP A 113 -7.48 4.95 -5.52
CA ASP A 113 -8.09 4.18 -4.42
C ASP A 113 -9.35 4.84 -3.86
N LEU A 114 -9.32 6.15 -3.64
CA LEU A 114 -10.46 6.93 -3.17
C LEU A 114 -11.61 6.88 -4.17
N ALA A 115 -11.31 6.85 -5.47
CA ALA A 115 -12.32 6.67 -6.51
C ALA A 115 -12.97 5.27 -6.45
N VAL A 116 -12.16 4.22 -6.24
CA VAL A 116 -12.65 2.85 -6.05
C VAL A 116 -13.51 2.73 -4.78
N ILE A 117 -13.07 3.32 -3.66
CA ILE A 117 -13.82 3.35 -2.41
C ILE A 117 -15.15 4.08 -2.62
N ALA A 118 -15.13 5.25 -3.24
CA ALA A 118 -16.34 6.03 -3.51
C ALA A 118 -17.33 5.27 -4.41
N GLU A 119 -16.85 4.57 -5.43
CA GLU A 119 -17.69 3.72 -6.29
C GLU A 119 -18.32 2.56 -5.54
N ALA A 120 -17.53 1.86 -4.71
CA ALA A 120 -18.07 0.79 -3.88
C ALA A 120 -19.15 1.34 -2.92
N ARG A 121 -18.91 2.46 -2.25
CA ARG A 121 -19.91 3.09 -1.37
C ARG A 121 -21.21 3.40 -2.11
N ARG A 122 -21.12 3.94 -3.33
CA ARG A 122 -22.30 4.16 -4.18
C ARG A 122 -23.03 2.86 -4.50
N ALA A 123 -22.30 1.80 -4.87
CA ALA A 123 -22.87 0.50 -5.20
C ALA A 123 -23.66 -0.15 -4.04
N TYR A 124 -23.23 0.09 -2.79
CA TYR A 124 -23.93 -0.41 -1.59
C TYR A 124 -24.84 0.62 -0.91
N GLY A 125 -25.01 1.81 -1.48
CA GLY A 125 -25.87 2.86 -0.91
C GLY A 125 -25.37 3.43 0.43
N LEU A 126 -24.06 3.40 0.68
CA LEU A 126 -23.48 3.84 1.95
C LEU A 126 -23.25 5.37 1.99
N PRO A 127 -23.76 6.08 3.01
CA PRO A 127 -23.59 7.53 3.14
C PRO A 127 -22.15 7.91 3.50
N THR A 128 -21.62 9.02 2.99
CA THR A 128 -20.21 9.44 3.11
C THR A 128 -19.65 9.50 4.54
N ARG A 129 -20.50 9.73 5.55
CA ARG A 129 -20.08 9.90 6.95
C ARG A 129 -20.03 8.61 7.77
N GLN A 130 -20.43 7.47 7.21
CA GLN A 130 -20.38 6.19 7.92
C GLN A 130 -18.96 5.61 7.91
N PRO A 131 -18.46 5.07 9.04
CA PRO A 131 -17.19 4.35 9.09
C PRO A 131 -17.12 3.28 8.01
N ASP A 132 -15.99 3.23 7.30
CA ASP A 132 -15.82 2.25 6.23
C ASP A 132 -15.43 0.90 6.82
N LEU A 133 -16.36 -0.06 6.80
CA LEU A 133 -16.09 -1.43 7.27
C LEU A 133 -14.94 -2.08 6.48
N TRP A 134 -14.75 -1.68 5.22
CA TRP A 134 -13.66 -2.18 4.40
C TRP A 134 -12.29 -1.70 4.89
N ALA A 135 -12.21 -0.50 5.48
CA ALA A 135 -10.99 -0.01 6.11
C ALA A 135 -10.61 -0.85 7.33
N GLY A 136 -11.58 -1.26 8.15
CA GLY A 136 -11.34 -2.16 9.28
C GLY A 136 -10.84 -3.54 8.85
N ILE A 137 -11.49 -4.13 7.83
CA ILE A 137 -11.05 -5.42 7.27
C ILE A 137 -9.64 -5.31 6.67
N ALA A 138 -9.36 -4.23 5.93
CA ALA A 138 -8.04 -3.99 5.38
C ALA A 138 -7.00 -3.86 6.49
N GLN A 139 -7.27 -3.08 7.54
CA GLN A 139 -6.38 -2.91 8.68
C GLN A 139 -6.03 -4.26 9.34
N ASP A 140 -7.03 -5.10 9.61
CA ASP A 140 -6.81 -6.43 10.18
C ASP A 140 -5.90 -7.32 9.31
N LEU A 141 -6.03 -7.21 7.97
CA LEU A 141 -5.18 -7.93 7.03
C LEU A 141 -3.76 -7.36 7.00
N ILE A 142 -3.60 -6.02 7.02
CA ILE A 142 -2.29 -5.37 7.10
C ILE A 142 -1.58 -5.80 8.40
N ASP A 143 -2.30 -5.86 9.51
CA ASP A 143 -1.77 -6.27 10.80
C ASP A 143 -1.32 -7.73 10.84
N ARG A 144 -2.11 -8.61 10.23
CA ARG A 144 -1.78 -10.03 10.17
C ARG A 144 -0.61 -10.35 9.24
N TYR A 145 -0.50 -9.64 8.12
CA TYR A 145 0.43 -9.96 7.03
C TYR A 145 1.55 -8.93 6.85
N TRP A 146 1.87 -8.19 7.91
CA TRP A 146 2.86 -7.11 7.87
C TRP A 146 4.24 -7.58 7.40
N THR A 147 4.63 -8.79 7.79
CA THR A 147 5.93 -9.38 7.41
C THR A 147 5.98 -9.68 5.91
N GLU A 148 4.90 -10.24 5.35
CA GLU A 148 4.76 -10.52 3.92
C GLU A 148 4.74 -9.23 3.09
N ILE A 149 4.01 -8.22 3.57
CA ILE A 149 3.98 -6.88 2.96
C ILE A 149 5.39 -6.30 2.92
N GLY A 150 6.13 -6.38 4.02
CA GLY A 150 7.52 -5.92 4.09
C GLY A 150 8.43 -6.64 3.07
N ARG A 151 8.31 -7.96 2.92
CA ARG A 151 9.08 -8.71 1.91
C ARG A 151 8.77 -8.25 0.48
N VAL A 152 7.50 -7.98 0.17
CA VAL A 152 7.10 -7.47 -1.15
C VAL A 152 7.62 -6.05 -1.37
N ALA A 153 7.52 -5.17 -0.37
CA ALA A 153 8.04 -3.81 -0.43
C ALA A 153 9.56 -3.79 -0.64
N THR A 154 10.31 -4.63 0.08
CA THR A 154 11.76 -4.81 -0.13
C THR A 154 12.05 -5.29 -1.56
N GLY A 155 11.34 -6.30 -2.05
CA GLY A 155 11.51 -6.78 -3.43
C GLY A 155 11.20 -5.71 -4.48
N LEU A 156 10.23 -4.83 -4.23
CA LEU A 156 9.93 -3.67 -5.07
C LEU A 156 11.06 -2.64 -5.05
N LEU A 157 11.64 -2.35 -3.90
CA LEU A 157 12.77 -1.43 -3.78
C LEU A 157 14.03 -1.95 -4.47
N GLU A 158 14.30 -3.25 -4.33
CA GLU A 158 15.46 -3.91 -4.93
C GLU A 158 15.35 -4.09 -6.45
N HIS A 159 14.16 -4.43 -6.95
CA HIS A 159 13.98 -4.88 -8.33
C HIS A 159 13.06 -4.00 -9.17
N ARG A 160 12.42 -2.98 -8.57
CA ARG A 160 11.37 -2.13 -9.17
C ARG A 160 10.12 -2.87 -9.61
N THR A 161 10.17 -4.18 -9.84
CA THR A 161 9.06 -5.02 -10.25
C THR A 161 9.15 -6.37 -9.57
N VAL A 162 8.04 -6.82 -8.98
CA VAL A 162 7.90 -8.16 -8.41
C VAL A 162 6.82 -8.90 -9.20
N THR A 163 7.19 -10.04 -9.78
CA THR A 163 6.27 -10.86 -10.58
C THR A 163 5.23 -11.56 -9.71
N GLY A 164 4.11 -11.96 -10.31
CA GLY A 164 3.10 -12.76 -9.62
C GLY A 164 3.63 -14.05 -9.00
N ALA A 165 4.64 -14.69 -9.62
CA ALA A 165 5.27 -15.88 -9.05
C ALA A 165 6.07 -15.56 -7.77
N GLN A 166 6.83 -14.47 -7.78
CA GLN A 166 7.58 -14.00 -6.62
C GLN A 166 6.63 -13.56 -5.49
N LEU A 167 5.55 -12.83 -5.81
CA LEU A 167 4.54 -12.45 -4.82
C LEU A 167 3.93 -13.67 -4.12
N ARG A 168 3.62 -14.73 -4.87
CA ARG A 168 3.10 -15.99 -4.29
C ARG A 168 4.10 -16.69 -3.38
N ALA A 169 5.40 -16.58 -3.67
CA ALA A 169 6.44 -17.12 -2.80
C ALA A 169 6.56 -16.31 -1.51
N CYS A 170 6.32 -14.99 -1.56
CA CYS A 170 6.34 -14.11 -0.39
C CYS A 170 5.16 -14.30 0.56
N VAL A 171 4.01 -14.78 0.06
CA VAL A 171 2.77 -15.01 0.84
C VAL A 171 2.49 -16.53 0.94
N PRO A 172 3.21 -17.27 1.81
CA PRO A 172 3.03 -18.70 1.93
C PRO A 172 1.69 -19.05 2.58
N GLY A 173 0.95 -20.00 1.99
CA GLY A 173 0.02 -20.86 2.75
C GLY A 173 -1.41 -20.38 3.02
N HIS A 174 -1.86 -19.21 2.56
CA HIS A 174 -3.24 -18.75 2.81
C HIS A 174 -4.13 -18.71 1.57
N TRP A 175 -3.71 -19.41 0.51
CA TRP A 175 -4.59 -19.78 -0.59
C TRP A 175 -5.63 -20.75 -0.04
N LEU A 176 -6.72 -20.23 0.52
CA LEU A 176 -7.90 -21.06 0.73
C LEU A 176 -8.25 -21.65 -0.64
N ALA A 177 -8.10 -22.97 -0.68
CA ALA A 177 -8.47 -23.79 -1.80
C ALA A 177 -9.89 -23.43 -2.24
N ARG A 178 -10.03 -23.31 -3.56
CA ARG A 178 -11.22 -23.39 -4.42
C ARG A 178 -12.58 -23.47 -3.74
#